data_AF-A0A551XVY9-F1
#
_entry.id   AF-A0A551XVY9-F1
#
_cell.length_a   1.000
_cell.length_b   1.000
_cell.length_c   1.000
_cell.angle_alpha   90.00
_cell.angle_beta   90.00
_cell.angle_gamma   90.00
#
_symmetry.space_group_name_H-M   'P 1'
#
loop_
_entity.id
_entity.type
_entity.pdbx_description
1 polymer ?
#
loop_
_entity_poly.entity_id
_entity_poly.type
_entity_poly.pdbx_seq_one_letter_code
_entity_poly.pdbx_strand_id
1 'polypeptide(L)'
;MGAMPGGAERVYNFEAMRKRVAEQAQAYFEPQLAELGLSRSQIETQSLEELRQSLESINEAIKNPQSFGVFSFRAQADASLIITSKQSAQLEVGILPLLLDRKKLILERIKTLSANEKMENIHDLINRVGDEEVKKYLEKELNALKVEAQQLREQSKEVEREQNQERIRSQAELTRLSVEIFERRSKVWFSLLERESAATIIGGLMLMVIMIAQVAAIFWTKSTLPEILNNAFLIILGYFFGQSTNRKEAQKSIKPDNEE
;
A
#
# COMPACT_ATOMS: atom_id res chain seq x y z
N MET A 1 -24.43 -7.79 22.32
CA MET A 1 -23.71 -7.78 21.03
C MET A 1 -23.28 -6.36 20.74
N GLY A 2 -22.13 -5.93 21.26
CA GLY A 2 -21.57 -4.61 21.00
C GLY A 2 -20.63 -4.70 19.80
N ALA A 3 -20.96 -4.00 18.73
CA ALA A 3 -20.09 -3.85 17.57
C ALA A 3 -18.79 -3.15 18.00
N MET A 4 -17.66 -3.81 17.78
CA MET A 4 -16.32 -3.24 17.95
C MET A 4 -16.14 -2.02 17.03
N PRO A 5 -15.92 -0.80 17.56
CA PRO A 5 -15.54 0.34 16.75
C PRO A 5 -14.02 0.25 16.52
N GLY A 6 -13.60 -0.33 15.39
CA GLY A 6 -12.17 -0.40 15.10
C GLY A 6 -11.77 -1.11 13.82
N GLY A 7 -12.68 -1.85 13.17
CA GLY A 7 -12.39 -2.57 11.94
C GLY A 7 -12.41 -1.69 10.68
N ALA A 8 -13.35 -0.74 10.58
CA ALA A 8 -13.60 -0.02 9.32
C ALA A 8 -12.62 1.16 9.07
N GLU A 9 -12.20 1.87 10.10
CA GLU A 9 -11.40 3.11 9.95
C GLU A 9 -9.91 2.83 9.68
N ARG A 10 -9.41 1.62 9.97
CA ARG A 10 -7.99 1.26 9.85
C ARG A 10 -7.61 0.63 8.51
N VAL A 11 -8.58 0.08 7.78
CA VAL A 11 -8.38 -0.42 6.41
C VAL A 11 -8.16 0.74 5.42
N TYR A 12 -8.66 1.95 5.75
CA TYR A 12 -8.60 3.14 4.90
C TYR A 12 -7.21 3.77 4.71
N ASN A 13 -6.17 3.43 5.48
CA ASN A 13 -4.85 4.07 5.33
C ASN A 13 -3.85 3.27 4.46
N PHE A 14 -4.10 1.98 4.24
CA PHE A 14 -3.11 1.13 3.56
C PHE A 14 -3.13 1.29 2.05
N GLU A 15 -4.33 1.34 1.47
CA GLU A 15 -4.50 1.63 0.04
C GLU A 15 -4.03 3.05 -0.29
N ALA A 16 -4.30 4.01 0.59
CA ALA A 16 -3.81 5.38 0.48
C ALA A 16 -2.27 5.44 0.56
N MET A 17 -1.65 4.71 1.50
CA MET A 17 -0.19 4.62 1.60
C MET A 17 0.42 3.97 0.35
N ARG A 18 -0.15 2.86 -0.13
CA ARG A 18 0.30 2.20 -1.37
C ARG A 18 0.21 3.14 -2.57
N LYS A 19 -0.88 3.88 -2.70
CA LYS A 19 -1.07 4.86 -3.77
C LYS A 19 -0.02 5.96 -3.71
N ARG A 20 0.21 6.54 -2.53
CA ARG A 20 1.26 7.57 -2.33
C ARG A 20 2.66 7.05 -2.65
N VAL A 21 2.97 5.82 -2.23
CA VAL A 21 4.24 5.16 -2.54
C VAL A 21 4.41 5.00 -4.04
N ALA A 22 3.38 4.52 -4.74
CA ALA A 22 3.41 4.36 -6.19
C ALA A 22 3.58 5.71 -6.91
N GLU A 23 2.86 6.75 -6.47
CA GLU A 23 2.96 8.11 -7.03
C GLU A 23 4.36 8.70 -6.83
N GLN A 24 4.95 8.56 -5.63
CA GLN A 24 6.30 9.05 -5.35
C GLN A 24 7.37 8.26 -6.12
N ALA A 25 7.25 6.94 -6.17
CA ALA A 25 8.16 6.11 -6.96
C ALA A 25 8.07 6.46 -8.45
N GLN A 26 6.86 6.69 -8.97
CA GLN A 26 6.69 7.16 -10.34
C GLN A 26 7.39 8.51 -10.55
N ALA A 27 7.14 9.51 -9.71
CA ALA A 27 7.78 10.82 -9.83
C ALA A 27 9.32 10.73 -9.76
N TYR A 28 9.87 9.79 -8.98
CA TYR A 28 11.31 9.57 -8.88
C TYR A 28 11.92 8.98 -10.16
N PHE A 29 11.25 7.99 -10.78
CA PHE A 29 11.76 7.30 -11.97
C PHE A 29 11.36 7.94 -13.31
N GLU A 30 10.34 8.80 -13.34
CA GLU A 30 9.84 9.41 -14.58
C GLU A 30 10.91 10.18 -15.37
N PRO A 31 11.85 10.95 -14.77
CA PRO A 31 12.92 11.61 -15.51
C PRO A 31 13.82 10.61 -16.27
N GLN A 32 14.16 9.48 -15.64
CA GLN A 32 14.97 8.42 -16.25
C GLN A 32 14.24 7.76 -17.43
N LEU A 33 12.92 7.58 -17.29
CA LEU A 33 12.09 7.07 -18.39
C LEU A 33 11.97 8.08 -19.54
N ALA A 34 11.88 9.37 -19.22
CA ALA A 34 11.80 10.43 -20.22
C ALA A 34 13.09 10.51 -21.07
N GLU A 35 14.27 10.32 -20.46
CA GLU A 35 15.55 10.24 -21.15
C GLU A 35 15.61 9.07 -22.14
N LEU A 36 14.93 7.96 -21.83
CA LEU A 36 14.83 6.78 -22.69
C LEU A 36 13.71 6.89 -23.75
N GLY A 37 12.95 7.99 -23.79
CA GLY A 37 11.79 8.11 -24.67
C GLY A 37 10.58 7.28 -24.22
N LEU A 38 10.59 6.78 -22.97
CA LEU A 38 9.58 5.88 -22.39
C LEU A 38 8.64 6.61 -21.42
N SER A 39 8.61 7.95 -21.40
CA SER A 39 7.58 8.68 -20.66
C SER A 39 6.20 8.41 -21.27
N ARG A 40 5.17 8.54 -20.44
CA ARG A 40 3.79 8.28 -20.88
C ARG A 40 3.39 9.15 -22.08
N SER A 41 3.70 10.44 -22.04
CA SER A 41 3.38 11.38 -23.12
C SER A 41 4.12 11.08 -24.41
N GLN A 42 5.39 10.64 -24.33
CA GLN A 42 6.17 10.27 -25.51
C GLN A 42 5.56 9.04 -26.18
N ILE A 43 5.28 7.97 -25.41
CA ILE A 43 4.68 6.73 -25.91
C ILE A 43 3.35 6.99 -26.64
N GLU A 44 2.52 7.89 -26.12
CA GLU A 44 1.22 8.19 -26.74
C GLU A 44 1.35 8.85 -28.13
N THR A 45 2.45 9.60 -28.35
CA THR A 45 2.70 10.35 -29.59
C THR A 45 3.60 9.64 -30.62
N GLN A 46 4.30 8.58 -30.24
CA GLN A 46 5.22 7.86 -31.10
C GLN A 46 4.53 7.14 -32.26
N SER A 47 5.24 7.03 -33.39
CA SER A 47 4.86 6.23 -34.55
C SER A 47 5.01 4.72 -34.30
N LEU A 48 4.47 3.89 -35.19
CA LEU A 48 4.54 2.43 -35.05
C LEU A 48 5.98 1.92 -35.00
N GLU A 49 6.86 2.45 -35.87
CA GLU A 49 8.28 2.13 -35.92
C GLU A 49 9.01 2.55 -34.64
N GLU A 50 8.74 3.76 -34.13
CA GLU A 50 9.31 4.27 -32.88
C GLU A 50 8.83 3.45 -31.67
N LEU A 51 7.58 2.99 -31.67
CA LEU A 51 7.04 2.13 -30.62
C LEU A 51 7.67 0.74 -30.63
N ARG A 52 7.96 0.17 -31.80
CA ARG A 52 8.70 -1.10 -31.92
C ARG A 52 10.12 -0.96 -31.36
N GLN A 53 10.79 0.16 -31.62
CA GLN A 53 12.10 0.45 -31.03
C GLN A 53 11.99 0.64 -29.51
N SER A 54 10.99 1.38 -29.04
CA SER A 54 10.72 1.59 -27.61
C SER A 54 10.39 0.28 -26.89
N LEU A 55 9.71 -0.65 -27.57
CA LEU A 55 9.44 -2.00 -27.06
C LEU A 55 10.74 -2.79 -26.85
N GLU A 56 11.71 -2.65 -27.74
CA GLU A 56 13.02 -3.28 -27.55
C GLU A 56 13.79 -2.64 -26.39
N SER A 57 13.84 -1.31 -26.34
CA SER A 57 14.50 -0.57 -25.25
C SER A 57 13.91 -0.90 -23.88
N ILE A 58 12.58 -1.03 -23.78
CA ILE A 58 11.94 -1.38 -22.52
C ILE A 58 12.15 -2.85 -22.15
N ASN A 59 12.23 -3.76 -23.12
CA ASN A 59 12.59 -5.16 -22.86
C ASN A 59 14.00 -5.27 -22.27
N GLU A 60 14.96 -4.51 -22.80
CA GLU A 60 16.31 -4.44 -22.24
C GLU A 60 16.33 -3.84 -20.83
N ALA A 61 15.55 -2.79 -20.58
CA ALA A 61 15.40 -2.23 -19.24
C ALA A 61 14.78 -3.23 -18.23
N ILE A 62 13.81 -4.03 -18.68
CA ILE A 62 13.16 -5.07 -17.87
C ILE A 62 14.12 -6.23 -17.55
N LYS A 63 15.07 -6.55 -18.43
CA LYS A 63 16.10 -7.57 -18.16
C LYS A 63 17.03 -7.15 -17.01
N ASN A 64 17.33 -5.85 -16.90
CA ASN A 64 18.27 -5.31 -15.92
C ASN A 64 17.66 -4.17 -15.08
N PRO A 65 16.56 -4.40 -14.32
CA PRO A 65 15.83 -3.33 -13.63
C PRO A 65 16.62 -2.74 -12.45
N GLN A 66 17.65 -3.46 -11.96
CA GLN A 66 18.48 -3.01 -10.84
C GLN A 66 19.42 -1.85 -11.20
N SER A 67 19.71 -1.63 -12.49
CA SER A 67 20.58 -0.53 -12.95
C SER A 67 20.00 0.85 -12.66
N PHE A 68 18.67 0.95 -12.57
CA PHE A 68 17.93 2.17 -12.23
C PHE A 68 17.96 2.50 -10.73
N GLY A 69 18.44 1.56 -9.90
CA GLY A 69 18.41 1.67 -8.46
C GLY A 69 17.03 1.39 -7.87
N VAL A 70 16.88 1.75 -6.60
CA VAL A 70 15.64 1.54 -5.84
C VAL A 70 15.27 2.83 -5.10
N PHE A 71 13.98 3.06 -4.98
CA PHE A 71 13.41 4.15 -4.21
C PHE A 71 13.13 3.67 -2.79
N SER A 72 13.91 4.17 -1.83
CA SER A 72 13.88 3.75 -0.43
C SER A 72 13.11 4.74 0.44
N PHE A 73 12.18 4.26 1.26
CA PHE A 73 11.41 5.12 2.16
C PHE A 73 11.16 4.50 3.54
N ARG A 74 10.80 5.39 4.48
CA ARG A 74 10.44 5.06 5.85
C ARG A 74 9.10 5.69 6.21
N ALA A 75 8.26 4.94 6.92
CA ALA A 75 7.02 5.45 7.49
C ALA A 75 7.27 6.07 8.88
N GLN A 76 6.80 7.29 9.09
CA GLN A 76 6.85 7.95 10.40
C GLN A 76 5.58 7.68 11.24
N ALA A 77 5.66 7.99 12.54
CA ALA A 77 4.57 7.75 13.49
C ALA A 77 3.28 8.51 13.15
N ASP A 78 3.40 9.65 12.46
CA ASP A 78 2.31 10.50 11.96
C ASP A 78 1.74 10.03 10.61
N ALA A 79 2.15 8.86 10.11
CA ALA A 79 1.80 8.33 8.78
C ALA A 79 2.32 9.17 7.60
N SER A 80 3.33 10.02 7.80
CA SER A 80 4.11 10.61 6.72
C SER A 80 5.12 9.62 6.14
N LEU A 81 5.41 9.77 4.85
CA LEU A 81 6.44 9.02 4.11
C LEU A 81 7.62 9.95 3.86
N ILE A 82 8.82 9.52 4.25
CA ILE A 82 10.06 10.23 3.96
C ILE A 82 11.00 9.34 3.16
N ILE A 83 11.59 9.95 2.13
CA ILE A 83 12.68 9.37 1.34
C ILE A 83 13.88 9.22 2.27
N THR A 84 14.52 8.04 2.25
CA THR A 84 15.62 7.76 3.16
C THR A 84 16.69 6.92 2.47
N SER A 85 17.87 6.82 3.09
CA SER A 85 18.94 5.95 2.59
C SER A 85 18.58 4.47 2.77
N LYS A 86 19.14 3.59 1.93
CA LYS A 86 18.90 2.12 1.98
C LYS A 86 19.03 1.51 3.38
N GLN A 87 20.03 1.94 4.15
CA GLN A 87 20.34 1.42 5.49
C GLN A 87 19.24 1.70 6.53
N SER A 88 18.38 2.67 6.25
CA SER A 88 17.35 3.17 7.16
C SER A 88 15.94 2.94 6.61
N ALA A 89 15.84 2.36 5.41
CA ALA A 89 14.61 2.10 4.69
C ALA A 89 13.79 0.98 5.35
N GLN A 90 12.47 1.15 5.34
CA GLN A 90 11.54 0.08 5.71
C GLN A 90 10.98 -0.60 4.46
N LEU A 91 10.79 0.16 3.37
CA LEU A 91 10.45 -0.39 2.07
C LEU A 91 11.41 0.13 1.00
N GLU A 92 11.64 -0.70 -0.01
CA GLU A 92 12.33 -0.33 -1.23
C GLU A 92 11.44 -0.64 -2.43
N VAL A 93 11.31 0.30 -3.36
CA VAL A 93 10.53 0.12 -4.59
C VAL A 93 11.46 0.25 -5.77
N GLY A 94 11.59 -0.82 -6.55
CA GLY A 94 12.32 -0.79 -7.82
C GLY A 94 11.48 -0.20 -8.97
N ILE A 95 12.13 0.06 -10.10
CA ILE A 95 11.48 0.60 -11.30
C ILE A 95 10.61 -0.43 -12.05
N LEU A 96 10.82 -1.73 -11.80
CA LEU A 96 10.19 -2.80 -12.57
C LEU A 96 8.66 -2.68 -12.74
N PRO A 97 7.86 -2.37 -11.69
CA PRO A 97 6.42 -2.19 -11.85
C PRO A 97 6.05 -1.09 -12.86
N LEU A 98 6.86 -0.02 -12.91
CA LEU A 98 6.67 1.09 -13.84
C LEU A 98 7.10 0.69 -15.26
N LEU A 99 8.19 -0.06 -15.43
CA LEU A 99 8.60 -0.60 -16.73
C LEU A 99 7.53 -1.53 -17.31
N LEU A 100 6.94 -2.40 -16.49
CA LEU A 100 5.86 -3.29 -16.93
C LEU A 100 4.61 -2.50 -17.33
N ASP A 101 4.28 -1.43 -16.61
CA ASP A 101 3.17 -0.53 -16.96
C ASP A 101 3.40 0.16 -18.32
N ARG A 102 4.62 0.69 -18.53
CA ARG A 102 5.00 1.32 -19.80
C ARG A 102 5.05 0.32 -20.95
N LYS A 103 5.52 -0.91 -20.72
CA LYS A 103 5.53 -1.98 -21.75
C LYS A 103 4.11 -2.34 -22.17
N LYS A 104 3.18 -2.44 -21.22
CA LYS A 104 1.76 -2.64 -21.50
C LYS A 104 1.20 -1.50 -22.37
N LEU A 105 1.48 -0.24 -22.01
CA LEU A 105 1.04 0.93 -22.77
C LEU A 105 1.56 0.91 -24.22
N ILE A 106 2.85 0.59 -24.41
CA ILE A 106 3.46 0.44 -25.74
C ILE A 106 2.74 -0.64 -26.56
N LEU A 107 2.53 -1.83 -25.97
CA LEU A 107 1.84 -2.94 -26.65
C LEU A 107 0.39 -2.59 -27.02
N GLU A 108 -0.34 -1.91 -26.15
CA GLU A 108 -1.70 -1.42 -26.43
C GLU A 108 -1.70 -0.40 -27.57
N ARG A 109 -0.71 0.50 -27.60
CA ARG A 109 -0.58 1.50 -28.66
C ARG A 109 -0.23 0.87 -30.00
N ILE A 110 0.74 -0.06 -30.03
CA ILE A 110 1.08 -0.85 -31.22
C ILE A 110 -0.16 -1.56 -31.74
N LYS A 111 -0.87 -2.30 -30.89
CA LYS A 111 -2.10 -3.00 -31.27
C LYS A 111 -3.14 -2.05 -31.88
N THR A 112 -3.31 -0.86 -31.31
CA THR A 112 -4.27 0.14 -31.80
C THR A 112 -3.84 0.71 -33.16
N LEU A 113 -2.56 1.04 -33.32
CA LEU A 113 -2.04 1.58 -34.58
C LEU A 113 -2.04 0.51 -35.68
N SER A 114 -1.61 -0.72 -35.40
CA SER A 114 -1.65 -1.83 -36.35
C SER A 114 -3.08 -2.24 -36.73
N ALA A 115 -4.03 -2.17 -35.79
CA ALA A 115 -5.45 -2.44 -36.09
C ALA A 115 -6.09 -1.32 -36.94
N ASN A 116 -5.73 -0.06 -36.66
CA ASN A 116 -6.16 1.08 -37.49
C ASN A 116 -5.55 1.05 -38.88
N GLU A 117 -4.36 0.45 -39.05
CA GLU A 117 -3.78 0.21 -40.36
C GLU A 117 -4.52 -0.89 -41.12
N LYS A 118 -4.96 -2.00 -40.48
CA LYS A 118 -5.60 -3.11 -41.21
C LYS A 118 -6.55 -3.99 -40.37
N MET A 119 -7.76 -4.15 -40.93
CA MET A 119 -8.65 -5.34 -41.02
C MET A 119 -10.03 -5.21 -40.37
N GLU A 120 -11.10 -5.45 -41.14
CA GLU A 120 -11.68 -6.81 -41.15
C GLU A 120 -12.00 -7.43 -42.54
N ASN A 121 -11.81 -6.74 -43.67
CA ASN A 121 -12.24 -7.24 -45.00
C ASN A 121 -11.10 -7.62 -45.97
N ILE A 122 -9.84 -7.69 -45.52
CA ILE A 122 -8.69 -7.84 -46.43
C ILE A 122 -8.63 -9.24 -47.05
N HIS A 123 -8.99 -10.30 -46.33
CA HIS A 123 -8.92 -11.66 -46.88
C HIS A 123 -9.88 -11.86 -48.06
N ASP A 124 -11.08 -11.29 -47.97
CA ASP A 124 -12.07 -11.32 -49.06
C ASP A 124 -11.70 -10.40 -50.23
N LEU A 125 -11.00 -9.29 -49.95
CA LEU A 125 -10.46 -8.41 -50.99
C LEU A 125 -9.30 -9.06 -51.74
N ILE A 126 -8.41 -9.79 -51.05
CA ILE A 126 -7.28 -10.53 -51.67
C ILE A 126 -7.80 -11.57 -52.66
N ASN A 127 -8.86 -12.30 -52.31
CA ASN A 127 -9.46 -13.31 -53.20
C ASN A 127 -10.13 -12.72 -54.45
N ARG A 128 -10.37 -11.41 -54.49
CA ARG A 128 -10.92 -10.68 -55.64
C ARG A 128 -9.86 -10.01 -56.51
N VAL A 129 -8.58 -10.06 -56.10
CA VAL A 129 -7.47 -9.56 -56.91
C VAL A 129 -7.19 -10.56 -58.03
N GLY A 130 -7.38 -10.14 -59.28
CA GLY A 130 -7.17 -10.98 -60.46
C GLY A 130 -5.70 -11.17 -60.85
N ASP A 131 -4.78 -10.44 -60.22
CA ASP A 131 -3.33 -10.54 -60.41
C ASP A 131 -2.72 -11.46 -59.35
N GLU A 132 -2.17 -12.59 -59.80
CA GLU A 132 -1.64 -13.65 -58.93
C GLU A 132 -0.35 -13.24 -58.21
N GLU A 133 0.45 -12.31 -58.76
CA GLU A 133 1.64 -11.79 -58.06
C GLU A 133 1.25 -10.85 -56.93
N VAL A 134 0.27 -9.97 -57.18
CA VAL A 134 -0.27 -9.05 -56.16
C VAL A 134 -0.98 -9.84 -55.06
N LYS A 135 -1.70 -10.90 -55.41
CA LYS A 135 -2.34 -11.81 -54.45
C LYS A 135 -1.32 -12.48 -53.54
N LYS A 136 -0.25 -13.06 -54.10
CA LYS A 136 0.83 -13.67 -53.29
C LYS A 136 1.53 -12.67 -52.37
N TYR A 137 1.77 -11.44 -52.86
CA TYR A 137 2.35 -10.38 -52.03
C TYR A 137 1.44 -10.03 -50.84
N LEU A 138 0.14 -9.86 -51.09
CA LEU A 138 -0.84 -9.55 -50.04
C LEU A 138 -1.06 -10.71 -49.06
N GLU A 139 -1.05 -11.97 -49.52
CA GLU A 139 -1.11 -13.14 -48.64
C GLU A 139 0.11 -13.23 -47.72
N LYS A 140 1.31 -12.92 -48.24
CA LYS A 140 2.54 -12.88 -47.44
C LYS A 140 2.45 -11.80 -46.37
N GLU A 141 2.00 -10.60 -46.73
CA GLU A 141 1.83 -9.48 -45.80
C GLU A 141 0.79 -9.77 -44.72
N LEU A 142 -0.34 -10.41 -45.11
CA LEU A 142 -1.38 -10.83 -44.17
C LEU A 142 -0.88 -11.89 -43.18
N ASN A 143 -0.10 -12.86 -43.66
CA ASN A 143 0.50 -13.88 -42.80
C ASN A 143 1.53 -13.28 -41.83
N ALA A 144 2.38 -12.36 -42.31
CA ALA A 144 3.33 -11.64 -41.45
C ALA A 144 2.60 -10.89 -40.33
N LEU A 145 1.53 -10.17 -40.67
CA LEU A 145 0.71 -9.43 -39.72
C LEU A 145 0.02 -10.35 -38.70
N LYS A 146 -0.45 -11.53 -39.13
CA LYS A 146 -1.08 -12.52 -38.23
C LYS A 146 -0.08 -13.06 -37.21
N VAL A 147 1.16 -13.33 -37.64
CA VAL A 147 2.24 -13.77 -36.75
C VAL A 147 2.58 -12.66 -35.75
N GLU A 148 2.73 -11.42 -36.22
CA GLU A 148 2.99 -10.27 -35.34
C GLU A 148 1.87 -10.09 -34.30
N ALA A 149 0.61 -10.15 -34.72
CA ALA A 149 -0.54 -10.05 -33.83
C ALA A 149 -0.58 -11.18 -32.77
N GLN A 150 -0.13 -12.39 -33.12
CA GLN A 150 0.00 -13.49 -32.16
C GLN A 150 1.13 -13.23 -31.16
N GLN A 151 2.30 -12.80 -31.62
CA GLN A 151 3.43 -12.46 -30.74
C GLN A 151 3.08 -11.32 -29.78
N LEU A 152 2.42 -10.26 -30.25
CA LEU A 152 1.95 -9.17 -29.40
C LEU A 152 0.98 -9.65 -28.31
N ARG A 153 0.09 -10.61 -28.63
CA ARG A 153 -0.83 -11.21 -27.64
C ARG A 153 -0.08 -12.03 -26.60
N GLU A 154 0.95 -12.75 -26.99
CA GLU A 154 1.77 -13.53 -26.05
C GLU A 154 2.55 -12.63 -25.11
N GLN A 155 3.23 -11.60 -25.64
CA GLN A 155 3.93 -10.61 -24.82
C GLN A 155 2.99 -9.86 -23.88
N SER A 156 1.78 -9.54 -24.32
CA SER A 156 0.77 -8.90 -23.45
C SER A 156 0.39 -9.81 -22.28
N LYS A 157 0.18 -11.11 -22.53
CA LYS A 157 -0.12 -12.09 -21.47
C LYS A 157 1.05 -12.29 -20.51
N GLU A 158 2.27 -12.27 -21.00
CA GLU A 158 3.48 -12.36 -20.18
C GLU A 158 3.58 -11.16 -19.23
N VAL A 159 3.41 -9.94 -19.75
CA VAL A 159 3.41 -8.72 -18.95
C VAL A 159 2.31 -8.76 -17.88
N GLU A 160 1.11 -9.24 -18.21
CA GLU A 160 0.03 -9.39 -17.22
C GLU A 160 0.41 -10.36 -16.08
N ARG A 161 1.11 -11.46 -16.40
CA ARG A 161 1.60 -12.42 -15.40
C ARG A 161 2.65 -11.79 -14.50
N GLU A 162 3.63 -11.11 -15.09
CA GLU A 162 4.70 -10.42 -14.35
C GLU A 162 4.13 -9.31 -13.46
N GLN A 163 3.20 -8.50 -13.98
CA GLN A 163 2.50 -7.48 -13.20
C GLN A 163 1.74 -8.09 -12.02
N ASN A 164 1.06 -9.23 -12.22
CA ASN A 164 0.33 -9.88 -11.14
C ASN A 164 1.28 -10.42 -10.07
N GLN A 165 2.39 -11.05 -10.46
CA GLN A 165 3.42 -11.52 -9.53
C GLN A 165 4.03 -10.37 -8.71
N GLU A 166 4.38 -9.26 -9.36
CA GLU A 166 4.93 -8.09 -8.70
C GLU A 166 3.91 -7.40 -7.78
N ARG A 167 2.62 -7.37 -8.18
CA ARG A 167 1.54 -6.88 -7.31
C ARG A 167 1.38 -7.73 -6.05
N ILE A 168 1.54 -9.04 -6.14
CA ILE A 168 1.48 -9.94 -4.99
C ILE A 168 2.68 -9.72 -4.08
N ARG A 169 3.90 -9.61 -4.64
CA ARG A 169 5.13 -9.32 -3.87
C ARG A 169 5.03 -8.01 -3.11
N SER A 170 4.68 -6.93 -3.81
CA SER A 170 4.51 -5.61 -3.20
C SER A 170 3.45 -5.61 -2.09
N GLN A 171 2.33 -6.34 -2.28
CA GLN A 171 1.32 -6.48 -1.23
C GLN A 171 1.82 -7.24 -0.01
N ALA A 172 2.61 -8.30 -0.21
CA ALA A 172 3.19 -9.07 0.88
C ALA A 172 4.17 -8.23 1.72
N GLU A 173 5.02 -7.44 1.06
CA GLU A 173 5.98 -6.56 1.74
C GLU A 173 5.29 -5.46 2.55
N LEU A 174 4.30 -4.79 1.95
CA LEU A 174 3.53 -3.78 2.67
C LEU A 174 2.78 -4.39 3.86
N THR A 175 2.24 -5.61 3.71
CA THR A 175 1.54 -6.30 4.80
C THR A 175 2.49 -6.67 5.94
N ARG A 176 3.73 -7.05 5.61
CA ARG A 176 4.78 -7.29 6.61
C ARG A 176 5.10 -6.01 7.39
N LEU A 177 5.21 -4.87 6.71
CA LEU A 177 5.46 -3.59 7.36
C LEU A 177 4.33 -3.15 8.28
N SER A 178 3.08 -3.37 7.90
CA SER A 178 1.96 -3.02 8.77
C SER A 178 1.96 -3.83 10.05
N VAL A 179 2.30 -5.12 9.98
CA VAL A 179 2.48 -5.99 11.15
C VAL A 179 3.62 -5.47 12.02
N GLU A 180 4.77 -5.10 11.45
CA GLU A 180 5.90 -4.58 12.22
C GLU A 180 5.57 -3.26 12.94
N ILE A 181 4.90 -2.33 12.25
CA ILE A 181 4.44 -1.07 12.86
C ILE A 181 3.42 -1.35 13.96
N PHE A 182 2.51 -2.30 13.74
CA PHE A 182 1.52 -2.70 14.73
C PHE A 182 2.18 -3.30 15.97
N GLU A 183 3.17 -4.18 15.82
CA GLU A 183 3.93 -4.74 16.94
C GLU A 183 4.67 -3.66 17.74
N ARG A 184 5.31 -2.70 17.05
CA ARG A 184 5.99 -1.59 17.72
C ARG A 184 5.00 -0.73 18.50
N ARG A 185 3.84 -0.41 17.92
CA ARG A 185 2.79 0.37 18.57
C ARG A 185 2.14 -0.38 19.72
N SER A 186 1.86 -1.67 19.55
CA SER A 186 1.25 -2.51 20.58
C SER A 186 2.19 -2.66 21.76
N LYS A 187 3.50 -2.87 21.56
CA LYS A 187 4.51 -2.90 22.62
C LYS A 187 4.54 -1.59 23.41
N VAL A 188 4.44 -0.43 22.77
CA VAL A 188 4.36 0.86 23.48
C VAL A 188 3.09 0.93 24.33
N TRP A 189 1.94 0.57 23.78
CA TRP A 189 0.68 0.51 24.53
C TRP A 189 0.75 -0.47 25.70
N PHE A 190 1.26 -1.69 25.48
CA PHE A 190 1.45 -2.69 26.53
C PHE A 190 2.45 -2.23 27.59
N SER A 191 3.54 -1.56 27.22
CA SER A 191 4.49 -1.01 28.19
C SER A 191 3.88 0.09 29.06
N LEU A 192 2.90 0.85 28.54
CA LEU A 192 2.14 1.82 29.34
C LEU A 192 1.16 1.11 30.29
N LEU A 193 0.51 0.04 29.82
CA LEU A 193 -0.34 -0.84 30.65
C LEU A 193 0.44 -1.55 31.76
N GLU A 194 1.69 -1.93 31.51
CA GLU A 194 2.57 -2.59 32.49
C GLU A 194 3.17 -1.61 33.51
N ARG A 195 3.38 -0.36 33.09
CA ARG A 195 4.06 0.66 33.90
C ARG A 195 3.13 1.36 34.90
N GLU A 196 1.83 1.40 34.64
CA GLU A 196 0.82 1.76 35.64
C GLU A 196 0.27 0.51 36.32
N SER A 197 0.20 0.50 37.64
CA SER A 197 -0.28 -0.65 38.42
C SER A 197 -1.63 -1.12 37.85
N ALA A 198 -1.76 -2.41 37.49
CA ALA A 198 -3.00 -2.97 36.93
C ALA A 198 -4.25 -2.59 37.75
N ALA A 199 -4.10 -2.41 39.06
CA ALA A 199 -5.11 -1.88 39.98
C ALA A 199 -5.65 -0.49 39.60
N THR A 200 -4.80 0.44 39.15
CA THR A 200 -5.19 1.81 38.76
C THR A 200 -5.96 1.80 37.44
N ILE A 201 -5.56 0.96 36.48
CA ILE A 201 -6.23 0.79 35.19
C ILE A 201 -7.61 0.14 35.39
N ILE A 202 -7.67 -0.92 36.19
CA ILE A 202 -8.92 -1.60 36.53
C ILE A 202 -9.85 -0.64 37.30
N GLY A 203 -9.31 0.13 38.25
CA GLY A 203 -10.06 1.15 38.98
C GLY A 203 -10.61 2.25 38.06
N GLY A 204 -9.79 2.77 37.15
CA GLY A 204 -10.19 3.77 36.16
C GLY A 204 -11.27 3.27 35.20
N LEU A 205 -11.15 2.02 34.72
CA LEU A 205 -12.15 1.40 33.87
C LEU A 205 -13.48 1.18 34.61
N MET A 206 -13.43 0.74 35.87
CA MET A 206 -14.61 0.64 36.75
C MET A 206 -15.31 2.00 36.91
N LEU A 207 -14.55 3.06 37.20
CA LEU A 207 -15.09 4.42 37.31
C LEU A 207 -15.69 4.90 36.00
N MET A 208 -15.06 4.62 34.87
CA MET A 208 -15.57 4.99 33.55
C MET A 208 -16.90 4.29 33.23
N VAL A 209 -17.04 3.00 33.55
CA VAL A 209 -18.30 2.25 33.37
C VAL A 209 -19.39 2.80 34.29
N ILE A 210 -19.07 3.10 35.55
CA ILE A 210 -20.01 3.73 36.49
C ILE A 210 -20.44 5.11 35.98
N MET A 211 -19.50 5.90 35.46
CA MET A 211 -19.79 7.23 34.91
C MET A 211 -20.69 7.15 33.67
N ILE A 212 -20.41 6.24 32.74
CA ILE A 212 -21.27 6.00 31.56
C ILE A 212 -22.66 5.54 31.99
N ALA A 213 -22.75 4.64 32.98
CA ALA A 213 -24.03 4.19 33.52
C ALA A 213 -24.82 5.33 34.18
N GLN A 214 -24.15 6.23 34.91
CA GLN A 214 -24.78 7.42 35.50
C GLN A 214 -25.28 8.39 34.43
N VAL A 215 -24.47 8.67 33.41
CA VAL A 215 -24.87 9.52 32.28
C VAL A 215 -26.09 8.90 31.58
N ALA A 216 -26.05 7.61 31.27
CA ALA A 216 -27.18 6.90 30.66
C ALA A 216 -28.44 6.94 31.55
N ALA A 217 -28.31 6.79 32.86
CA ALA A 217 -29.43 6.85 33.81
C ALA A 217 -30.07 8.24 33.88
N ILE A 218 -29.29 9.32 33.77
CA ILE A 218 -29.81 10.69 33.71
C ILE A 218 -30.69 10.86 32.45
N PHE A 219 -30.26 10.33 31.31
CA PHE A 219 -31.01 10.42 30.06
C PHE A 219 -32.25 9.51 30.01
N TRP A 220 -32.20 8.32 30.64
CA TRP A 220 -33.28 7.34 30.55
C TRP A 220 -34.39 7.52 31.59
N THR A 221 -34.07 7.96 32.80
CA THR A 221 -35.00 7.81 33.94
C THR A 221 -35.52 9.12 34.52
N LYS A 222 -35.08 10.31 34.05
CA LYS A 222 -35.47 11.65 34.56
C LYS A 222 -35.54 11.76 36.10
N SER A 223 -34.82 10.91 36.82
CA SER A 223 -34.91 10.77 38.27
C SER A 223 -33.54 11.04 38.87
N THR A 224 -33.55 11.73 40.00
CA THR A 224 -32.34 12.09 40.75
C THR A 224 -31.59 10.83 41.18
N LEU A 225 -30.27 10.87 41.00
CA LEU A 225 -29.34 9.78 41.30
C LEU A 225 -29.57 9.21 42.72
N PRO A 226 -29.63 7.87 42.90
CA PRO A 226 -29.73 7.27 44.23
C PRO A 226 -28.48 7.60 45.08
N GLU A 227 -28.67 8.17 46.28
CA GLU A 227 -27.57 8.55 47.20
C GLU A 227 -26.60 7.40 47.51
N ILE A 228 -27.10 6.16 47.49
CA ILE A 228 -26.32 4.93 47.71
C ILE A 228 -25.21 4.80 46.66
N LEU A 229 -25.46 5.21 45.41
CA LEU A 229 -24.48 5.14 44.33
C LEU A 229 -23.38 6.21 44.49
N ASN A 230 -23.74 7.40 44.99
CA ASN A 230 -22.80 8.49 45.26
C ASN A 230 -21.89 8.13 46.46
N ASN A 231 -22.47 7.54 47.50
CA ASN A 231 -21.72 7.10 48.67
C ASN A 231 -20.78 5.92 48.33
N ALA A 232 -21.23 4.96 47.52
CA ALA A 232 -20.38 3.86 47.06
C ALA A 232 -19.23 4.36 46.17
N PHE A 233 -19.48 5.34 45.30
CA PHE A 233 -18.45 5.98 44.48
C PHE A 233 -17.36 6.62 45.35
N LEU A 234 -17.74 7.39 46.38
CA LEU A 234 -16.78 8.02 47.31
C LEU A 234 -15.96 6.99 48.11
N ILE A 235 -16.57 5.87 48.51
CA ILE A 235 -15.86 4.78 49.22
C ILE A 235 -14.82 4.12 48.31
N ILE A 236 -15.18 3.84 47.05
CA ILE A 236 -14.26 3.27 46.06
C ILE A 236 -13.12 4.25 45.78
N LEU A 237 -13.43 5.54 45.61
CA LEU A 237 -12.43 6.59 45.39
C LEU A 237 -11.47 6.74 46.57
N GLY A 238 -11.99 6.75 47.81
CA GLY A 238 -11.19 6.81 49.02
C GLY A 238 -10.26 5.61 49.21
N TYR A 239 -10.72 4.39 48.88
CA TYR A 239 -9.90 3.18 48.94
C TYR A 239 -8.73 3.22 47.95
N PHE A 240 -8.98 3.60 46.69
CA PHE A 240 -7.92 3.69 45.68
C PHE A 240 -6.92 4.82 45.96
N PHE A 241 -7.39 5.98 46.42
CA PHE A 241 -6.48 7.07 46.80
C PHE A 241 -5.65 6.73 48.05
N GLY A 242 -6.24 6.08 49.06
CA GLY A 242 -5.53 5.65 50.27
C GLY A 242 -4.44 4.59 50.01
N GLN A 243 -4.64 3.70 49.03
CA GLN A 243 -3.60 2.74 48.62
C GLN A 243 -2.45 3.39 47.83
N SER A 244 -2.72 4.45 47.06
CA SER A 244 -1.70 5.14 46.27
C SER A 244 -0.66 5.88 47.14
N THR A 245 -1.08 6.35 48.31
CA THR A 245 -0.21 7.05 49.28
C THR A 245 0.63 6.07 50.13
N ASN A 246 0.09 4.91 50.51
CA ASN A 246 0.81 3.92 51.34
C ASN A 246 2.00 3.25 50.62
N ARG A 247 2.02 3.25 49.28
CA ARG A 247 3.13 2.68 48.50
C ARG A 247 4.44 3.47 48.64
N LYS A 248 4.38 4.78 48.94
CA LYS A 248 5.56 5.63 49.14
C LYS A 248 6.27 5.39 50.47
N GLU A 249 5.55 4.98 51.52
CA GLU A 249 6.17 4.69 52.83
C GLU A 249 6.87 3.32 52.85
N ALA A 250 6.32 2.32 52.17
CA ALA A 250 6.94 1.00 52.08
C ALA A 250 8.28 0.97 51.31
N GLN A 251 8.56 1.98 50.47
CA GLN A 251 9.82 2.09 49.72
C GLN A 251 10.91 2.87 50.47
N LYS A 252 10.55 3.60 51.54
CA LYS A 252 11.50 4.36 52.36
C LYS A 252 12.14 3.53 53.48
N SER A 253 11.52 2.41 53.87
CA SER A 253 12.01 1.51 54.93
C SER A 253 12.98 0.41 54.46
N ILE A 254 13.30 0.33 53.16
CA ILE A 254 14.21 -0.68 52.56
C ILE A 254 15.48 -0.01 51.99
N LYS A 255 15.90 1.13 52.53
CA LYS A 255 17.24 1.66 52.30
C LYS A 255 18.01 1.54 53.62
N PRO A 256 18.92 0.56 53.79
CA PRO A 256 19.78 0.56 54.95
C PRO A 256 20.74 1.76 54.84
N ASP A 257 20.76 2.57 55.88
CA ASP A 257 21.81 3.56 56.12
C ASP A 257 23.15 2.83 56.15
N ASN A 258 23.94 2.98 55.09
CA ASN A 258 25.36 2.68 55.07
C ASN A 258 26.05 3.90 54.48
N GLU A 259 26.34 4.89 55.33
CA GLU A 259 27.36 5.91 55.14
C GLU A 259 27.76 6.43 56.54
N GLU A 260 28.70 5.72 57.17
CA GLU A 260 29.85 6.28 57.90
C GLU A 260 30.90 5.17 58.13
#